data_AF-A0A7J8GJ44-F1
#
_entry.id   AF-A0A7J8GJ44-F1
#
_cell.length_a   1.000
_cell.length_b   1.000
_cell.length_c   1.000
_cell.angle_alpha   90.00
_cell.angle_beta   90.00
_cell.angle_gamma   90.00
#
_symmetry.space_group_name_H-M   'P 1'
#
loop_
_entity.id
_entity.type
_entity.pdbx_description
1 polymer ?
#
loop_
_entity_poly.entity_id
_entity_poly.type
_entity_poly.pdbx_seq_one_letter_code
_entity_poly.pdbx_strand_id
1 'polypeptide(L)'
;MLLCPYLKHRWFFTSASPGDLHTVLDLAKVTDTILFLLDPLEGWDSTGDYCLSCLFAQGLPTYTLAIHGISGLPMKKQIDARKKLSKVVEKRFPDEKLLLLDTQQEAGMLLRHLANQKQRHLAFRDRRAYLFAHAADFVPNEENNLVGTLKISGYVRGQTLNVNNLLHLIGHGDFQMKQIDAPMDPFPLNPRVIKSQKDSGTAMEICAMDAVAHMEEDLKVLMKADPDRQESLQAEVIPDPMDGEQTWPTEEELNEANGQ
;
A
#
# COMPACT_ATOMS: atom_id res chain seq x y z
N MET A 1 7.04 8.76 -8.85
CA MET A 1 5.60 9.14 -8.89
C MET A 1 5.29 9.79 -10.22
N LEU A 2 4.09 9.60 -10.76
CA LEU A 2 3.61 10.32 -11.93
C LEU A 2 2.59 11.38 -11.50
N LEU A 3 2.90 12.64 -11.78
CA LEU A 3 2.03 13.77 -11.49
C LEU A 3 1.44 14.30 -12.79
N CYS A 4 0.11 14.36 -12.91
CA CYS A 4 -0.53 15.02 -14.04
C CYS A 4 -1.45 16.14 -13.54
N PRO A 5 -0.99 17.40 -13.57
CA PRO A 5 -1.82 18.55 -13.20
C PRO A 5 -3.08 18.68 -14.06
N TYR A 6 -3.00 18.31 -15.34
CA TYR A 6 -4.14 18.35 -16.27
C TYR A 6 -5.30 17.45 -15.83
N LEU A 7 -4.99 16.22 -15.40
CA LEU A 7 -5.98 15.28 -14.86
C LEU A 7 -6.25 15.50 -13.36
N LYS A 8 -5.55 16.44 -12.72
CA LYS A 8 -5.56 16.69 -11.28
C LYS A 8 -5.41 15.40 -10.46
N HIS A 9 -4.54 14.51 -10.93
CA HIS A 9 -4.32 13.19 -10.33
C HIS A 9 -2.83 12.94 -10.11
N ARG A 10 -2.56 12.22 -9.03
CA ARG A 10 -1.23 11.72 -8.66
C ARG A 10 -1.26 10.20 -8.65
N TRP A 11 -0.36 9.59 -9.40
CA TRP A 11 -0.20 8.14 -9.43
C TRP A 11 1.16 7.73 -8.87
N PHE A 12 1.16 6.54 -8.30
CA PHE A 12 2.35 5.81 -7.96
C PHE A 12 2.25 4.45 -8.64
N PHE A 13 3.13 4.21 -9.62
CA PHE A 13 3.16 2.95 -10.36
C PHE A 13 4.21 2.04 -9.75
N THR A 14 3.82 0.79 -9.51
CA THR A 14 4.68 -0.30 -9.08
C THR A 14 4.53 -1.44 -10.06
N SER A 15 5.64 -2.06 -10.46
CA SER A 15 5.64 -3.28 -11.26
C SER A 15 6.07 -4.46 -10.41
N ALA A 16 5.39 -5.59 -10.59
CA ALA A 16 5.78 -6.87 -10.01
C ALA A 16 6.02 -7.86 -11.14
N SER A 17 7.09 -8.67 -11.06
CA SER A 17 7.35 -9.71 -12.04
C SER A 17 6.42 -10.91 -11.81
N PRO A 18 5.76 -11.44 -12.85
CA PRO A 18 5.01 -12.68 -12.74
C PRO A 18 6.00 -13.83 -12.45
N GLY A 19 5.92 -14.41 -11.26
CA GLY A 19 6.84 -15.46 -10.78
C GLY A 19 7.22 -15.29 -9.31
N ASP A 20 7.33 -14.06 -8.82
CA ASP A 20 7.48 -13.78 -7.40
C ASP A 20 6.10 -13.59 -6.77
N LEU A 21 5.50 -14.70 -6.35
CA LEU A 21 4.16 -14.71 -5.77
C LEU A 21 4.06 -13.80 -4.54
N HIS A 22 5.07 -13.80 -3.67
CA HIS A 22 5.03 -13.03 -2.42
C HIS A 22 4.96 -11.53 -2.72
N THR A 23 5.86 -11.05 -3.58
CA THR A 23 5.86 -9.63 -3.98
C THR A 23 4.57 -9.23 -4.69
N VAL A 24 4.04 -10.07 -5.59
CA VAL A 24 2.76 -9.80 -6.29
C VAL A 24 1.61 -9.69 -5.29
N LEU A 25 1.49 -10.66 -4.38
CA LEU A 25 0.40 -10.69 -3.41
C LEU A 25 0.50 -9.54 -2.41
N ASP A 26 1.69 -9.24 -1.90
CA ASP A 26 1.89 -8.17 -0.92
C ASP A 26 1.66 -6.79 -1.53
N LEU A 27 2.10 -6.56 -2.77
CA LEU A 27 1.78 -5.34 -3.50
C LEU A 27 0.27 -5.24 -3.79
N ALA A 28 -0.38 -6.33 -4.15
CA ALA A 28 -1.83 -6.33 -4.40
C ALA A 28 -2.67 -6.00 -3.15
N LYS A 29 -2.17 -6.27 -1.93
CA LYS A 29 -2.86 -5.91 -0.68
C LYS A 29 -2.91 -4.41 -0.46
N VAL A 30 -1.95 -3.66 -1.01
CA VAL A 30 -1.79 -2.22 -0.75
C VAL A 30 -2.21 -1.34 -1.93
N THR A 31 -2.22 -1.87 -3.15
CA THR A 31 -2.59 -1.12 -4.37
C THR A 31 -4.10 -0.88 -4.50
N ASP A 32 -4.49 0.28 -5.00
CA ASP A 32 -5.91 0.59 -5.25
C ASP A 32 -6.41 0.00 -6.56
N THR A 33 -5.54 0.00 -7.57
CA THR A 33 -5.85 -0.49 -8.90
C THR A 33 -4.74 -1.39 -9.43
N ILE A 34 -5.12 -2.54 -9.99
CA ILE A 34 -4.24 -3.50 -10.65
C ILE A 34 -4.43 -3.37 -12.16
N LEU A 35 -3.36 -3.10 -12.89
CA LEU A 35 -3.34 -3.12 -14.35
C LEU A 35 -2.77 -4.46 -14.81
N PHE A 36 -3.61 -5.31 -15.41
CA PHE A 36 -3.16 -6.54 -16.04
C PHE A 36 -2.74 -6.25 -17.49
N LEU A 37 -1.55 -6.71 -17.86
CA LEU A 37 -1.05 -6.66 -19.22
C LEU A 37 -1.20 -8.05 -19.84
N LEU A 38 -1.89 -8.13 -20.98
CA LEU A 38 -2.17 -9.37 -21.68
C LEU A 38 -1.48 -9.39 -23.04
N ASP A 39 -1.00 -10.58 -23.42
CA ASP A 39 -0.51 -10.85 -24.76
C ASP A 39 -1.69 -11.04 -25.74
N PRO A 40 -1.67 -10.46 -26.95
CA PRO A 40 -2.75 -10.60 -27.93
C PRO A 40 -2.99 -12.02 -28.46
N LEU A 41 -2.01 -12.93 -28.39
CA LEU A 41 -2.12 -14.25 -29.02
C LEU A 41 -2.63 -15.32 -28.03
N GLU A 42 -2.06 -15.33 -26.83
CA GLU A 42 -2.30 -16.33 -25.79
C GLU A 42 -3.12 -15.78 -24.62
N GLY A 43 -2.94 -14.50 -24.27
CA GLY A 43 -3.61 -13.83 -23.15
C GLY A 43 -2.72 -13.78 -21.91
N TRP A 44 -2.60 -14.90 -21.20
CA TRP A 44 -1.70 -15.06 -20.06
C TRP A 44 -1.07 -16.45 -20.05
N ASP A 45 0.10 -16.55 -19.42
CA ASP A 45 0.83 -17.80 -19.25
C ASP A 45 0.31 -18.61 -18.04
N SER A 46 0.87 -19.81 -17.83
CA SER A 46 0.52 -20.66 -16.69
C SER A 46 0.89 -20.02 -15.35
N THR A 47 2.02 -19.29 -15.28
CA THR A 47 2.43 -18.54 -14.09
C THR A 47 1.45 -17.41 -13.80
N GLY A 48 0.99 -16.72 -14.84
CA GLY A 48 -0.04 -15.71 -14.79
C GLY A 48 -1.37 -16.25 -14.29
N ASP A 49 -1.84 -17.41 -14.77
CA ASP A 49 -3.09 -18.03 -14.29
C ASP A 49 -2.98 -18.45 -12.81
N TYR A 50 -1.81 -18.92 -12.38
CA TYR A 50 -1.53 -19.22 -10.97
C TYR A 50 -1.59 -17.96 -10.09
N CYS A 51 -0.85 -16.91 -10.45
CA CYS A 51 -0.85 -15.64 -9.72
C CYS A 51 -2.26 -15.03 -9.70
N LEU A 52 -2.97 -15.09 -10.82
CA LEU A 52 -4.33 -14.59 -10.95
C LEU A 52 -5.30 -15.33 -10.01
N SER A 53 -5.19 -16.66 -9.93
CA SER A 53 -5.99 -17.47 -9.00
C SER A 53 -5.75 -17.07 -7.54
N CYS A 54 -4.49 -16.82 -7.16
CA CYS A 54 -4.16 -16.34 -5.82
C CYS A 54 -4.71 -14.93 -5.56
N LEU A 55 -4.65 -14.02 -6.53
CA LEU A 55 -5.19 -12.66 -6.42
C LEU A 55 -6.72 -12.67 -6.26
N PHE A 56 -7.42 -13.54 -6.98
CA PHE A 56 -8.87 -13.71 -6.81
C PHE A 56 -9.22 -14.20 -5.41
N ALA A 57 -8.48 -15.19 -4.89
CA ALA A 57 -8.73 -15.74 -3.56
C ALA A 57 -8.42 -14.74 -2.43
N GLN A 58 -7.36 -13.92 -2.58
CA GLN A 58 -6.97 -12.91 -1.60
C GLN A 58 -7.97 -11.75 -1.52
N GLY A 59 -8.64 -11.45 -2.62
CA GLY A 59 -9.50 -10.29 -2.77
C GLY A 59 -8.87 -9.27 -3.70
N LEU A 60 -9.42 -9.21 -4.91
CA LEU A 60 -8.89 -8.40 -6.00
C LEU A 60 -9.36 -6.94 -5.85
N PRO A 61 -8.45 -5.94 -5.81
CA PRO A 61 -8.79 -4.52 -5.89
C PRO A 61 -9.51 -4.15 -7.19
N THR A 62 -9.66 -2.86 -7.43
CA THR A 62 -10.08 -2.39 -8.75
C THR A 62 -9.08 -2.90 -9.79
N TYR A 63 -9.55 -3.38 -10.95
CA TYR A 63 -8.66 -3.89 -11.99
C TYR A 63 -8.99 -3.30 -13.34
N THR A 64 -7.99 -3.31 -14.22
CA THR A 64 -8.11 -2.89 -15.61
C THR A 64 -7.29 -3.85 -16.47
N LEU A 65 -7.83 -4.23 -17.62
CA LEU A 65 -7.17 -5.11 -18.57
C LEU A 65 -6.66 -4.30 -19.75
N ALA A 66 -5.35 -4.41 -20.03
CA ALA A 66 -4.72 -3.77 -21.16
C ALA A 66 -3.98 -4.80 -22.03
N ILE A 67 -4.05 -4.61 -23.34
CA ILE A 67 -3.36 -5.42 -24.34
C ILE A 67 -2.20 -4.60 -24.89
N HIS A 68 -1.04 -5.23 -25.02
CA HIS A 68 0.12 -4.64 -25.67
C HIS A 68 0.56 -5.45 -26.88
N GLY A 69 1.00 -4.79 -27.95
CA GLY A 69 1.53 -5.43 -29.15
C GLY A 69 0.49 -5.81 -30.20
N ILE A 70 -0.75 -5.32 -30.10
CA ILE A 70 -1.78 -5.61 -31.12
C ILE A 70 -1.49 -4.88 -32.42
N SER A 71 -0.97 -3.64 -32.36
CA SER A 71 -0.64 -2.82 -33.52
C SER A 71 0.49 -3.42 -34.37
N GLY A 72 1.29 -4.34 -33.82
CA GLY A 72 2.34 -5.06 -34.57
C GLY A 72 1.79 -6.16 -35.50
N LEU A 73 0.53 -6.57 -35.33
CA LEU A 73 -0.10 -7.59 -36.15
C LEU A 73 -0.75 -6.99 -37.41
N PRO A 74 -0.87 -7.74 -38.51
CA PRO A 74 -1.66 -7.31 -39.68
C PRO A 74 -3.11 -7.02 -39.30
N MET A 75 -3.72 -5.98 -39.89
CA MET A 75 -5.09 -5.51 -39.55
C MET A 75 -6.15 -6.63 -39.49
N LYS A 76 -6.08 -7.62 -40.41
CA LYS A 76 -6.99 -8.78 -40.38
C LYS A 76 -6.82 -9.62 -39.11
N LYS A 77 -5.57 -9.89 -38.72
CA LYS A 77 -5.24 -10.68 -37.52
C LYS A 77 -5.53 -9.91 -36.23
N GLN A 78 -5.48 -8.58 -36.23
CA GLN A 78 -5.80 -7.77 -35.05
C GLN A 78 -7.25 -7.99 -34.58
N ILE A 79 -8.21 -7.98 -35.52
CA ILE A 79 -9.63 -8.17 -35.22
C ILE A 79 -9.87 -9.57 -34.66
N ASP A 80 -9.25 -10.59 -35.27
CA ASP A 80 -9.39 -11.97 -34.83
C ASP A 80 -8.73 -12.22 -33.47
N ALA A 81 -7.54 -11.68 -33.25
CA ALA A 81 -6.82 -11.75 -31.97
C ALA A 81 -7.64 -11.12 -30.84
N ARG A 82 -8.19 -9.91 -31.06
CA ARG A 82 -9.04 -9.23 -30.06
C ARG A 82 -10.29 -10.03 -29.72
N LYS A 83 -10.96 -10.61 -30.73
CA LYS A 83 -12.15 -11.46 -30.53
C LYS A 83 -11.79 -12.73 -29.77
N LYS A 84 -10.67 -13.38 -30.12
CA LYS A 84 -10.18 -14.58 -29.43
C LYS A 84 -9.86 -14.26 -27.97
N LEU A 85 -9.13 -13.17 -27.71
CA LEU A 85 -8.74 -12.77 -26.37
C LEU A 85 -9.95 -12.39 -25.51
N SER A 86 -10.93 -11.69 -26.08
CA SER A 86 -12.18 -11.35 -25.38
C SER A 86 -12.88 -12.62 -24.85
N LYS A 87 -12.94 -13.69 -25.65
CA LYS A 87 -13.51 -14.99 -25.22
C LYS A 87 -12.70 -15.70 -24.14
N VAL A 88 -11.38 -15.54 -24.12
CA VAL A 88 -10.51 -16.13 -23.09
C VAL A 88 -10.69 -15.38 -21.77
N VAL A 89 -10.68 -14.06 -21.84
CA VAL A 89 -10.83 -13.14 -20.70
C VAL A 89 -12.21 -13.29 -20.05
N GLU A 90 -13.28 -13.42 -20.84
CA GLU A 90 -14.66 -13.57 -20.36
C GLU A 90 -14.84 -14.75 -19.38
N LYS A 91 -13.98 -15.78 -19.45
CA LYS A 91 -14.00 -16.91 -18.51
C LYS A 91 -13.58 -16.53 -17.09
N ARG A 92 -12.70 -15.53 -16.93
CA ARG A 92 -12.16 -15.07 -15.63
C ARG A 92 -12.72 -13.72 -15.22
N PHE A 93 -12.94 -12.84 -16.18
CA PHE A 93 -13.40 -11.47 -15.99
C PHE A 93 -14.66 -11.24 -16.84
N PRO A 94 -15.86 -11.45 -16.28
CA PRO A 94 -17.10 -11.19 -16.99
C PRO A 94 -17.27 -9.68 -17.25
N ASP A 95 -17.76 -9.34 -18.44
CA ASP A 95 -18.13 -7.97 -18.86
C ASP A 95 -17.05 -6.87 -18.81
N GLU A 96 -15.76 -7.24 -18.72
CA GLU A 96 -14.66 -6.26 -18.63
C GLU A 96 -14.15 -5.81 -20.01
N LYS A 97 -13.86 -4.51 -20.16
CA LYS A 97 -13.39 -3.94 -21.44
C LYS A 97 -11.87 -4.02 -21.54
N LEU A 98 -11.40 -4.50 -22.69
CA LEU A 98 -9.97 -4.52 -23.05
C LEU A 98 -9.53 -3.18 -23.64
N LEU A 99 -8.55 -2.55 -22.98
CA LEU A 99 -7.89 -1.33 -23.44
C LEU A 99 -6.62 -1.66 -24.21
N LEU A 100 -6.21 -0.77 -25.09
CA LEU A 100 -4.95 -0.90 -25.85
C LEU A 100 -3.88 -0.02 -25.21
N LEU A 101 -2.62 -0.43 -25.31
CA LEU A 101 -1.48 0.30 -24.75
C LEU A 101 -0.32 0.33 -25.76
N ASP A 102 -0.61 0.62 -27.03
CA ASP A 102 0.42 0.68 -28.08
C ASP A 102 0.87 2.11 -28.36
N THR A 103 -0.03 3.08 -28.22
CA THR A 103 0.25 4.50 -28.49
C THR A 103 0.18 5.35 -27.23
N GLN A 104 0.85 6.50 -27.23
CA GLN A 104 0.78 7.47 -26.13
C GLN A 104 -0.65 8.04 -25.95
N GLN A 105 -1.42 8.16 -27.04
CA GLN A 105 -2.81 8.61 -26.97
C GLN A 105 -3.68 7.60 -26.22
N GLU A 106 -3.51 6.31 -26.51
CA GLU A 106 -4.18 5.22 -25.80
C GLU A 106 -3.74 5.14 -24.34
N ALA A 107 -2.44 5.31 -24.06
CA ALA A 107 -1.95 5.42 -22.68
C ALA A 107 -2.62 6.59 -21.93
N GLY A 108 -2.79 7.74 -22.58
CA GLY A 108 -3.55 8.87 -22.01
C GLY A 108 -5.01 8.54 -21.73
N MET A 109 -5.66 7.75 -22.61
CA MET A 109 -7.02 7.24 -22.37
C MET A 109 -7.06 6.26 -21.21
N LEU A 110 -6.08 5.36 -21.08
CA LEU A 110 -5.93 4.45 -19.97
C LEU A 110 -5.76 5.21 -18.65
N LEU A 111 -4.87 6.19 -18.58
CA LEU A 111 -4.69 7.01 -17.37
C LEU A 111 -5.98 7.72 -16.97
N ARG A 112 -6.74 8.23 -17.95
CA ARG A 112 -8.05 8.84 -17.69
C ARG A 112 -9.06 7.82 -17.18
N HIS A 113 -9.05 6.59 -17.70
CA HIS A 113 -9.89 5.52 -17.22
C HIS A 113 -9.54 5.18 -15.76
N LEU A 114 -8.26 4.97 -15.45
CA LEU A 114 -7.77 4.67 -14.10
C LEU A 114 -8.14 5.76 -13.08
N ALA A 115 -8.07 7.04 -13.46
CA ALA A 115 -8.49 8.15 -12.59
C ALA A 115 -9.98 8.14 -12.25
N ASN A 116 -10.84 7.81 -13.22
CA ASN A 116 -12.30 7.95 -13.07
C ASN A 116 -13.00 6.62 -12.80
N GLN A 117 -12.24 5.53 -12.66
CA GLN A 117 -12.80 4.21 -12.40
C GLN A 117 -13.37 4.15 -10.98
N LYS A 118 -14.55 3.53 -10.85
CA LYS A 118 -15.14 3.26 -9.55
C LYS A 118 -14.21 2.33 -8.77
N GLN A 119 -13.78 2.79 -7.61
CA GLN A 119 -12.89 2.01 -6.77
C GLN A 119 -13.65 0.92 -6.02
N ARG A 120 -13.09 -0.28 -6.02
CA ARG A 120 -13.56 -1.40 -5.21
C ARG A 120 -12.91 -1.31 -3.84
N HIS A 121 -13.76 -1.32 -2.82
CA HIS A 121 -13.36 -1.27 -1.42
C HIS A 121 -13.14 -2.69 -0.88
N LEU A 122 -11.95 -2.95 -0.32
CA LEU A 122 -11.65 -4.21 0.35
C LEU A 122 -11.79 -4.01 1.86
N ALA A 123 -12.74 -4.72 2.46
CA ALA A 123 -13.11 -4.54 3.86
C ALA A 123 -11.94 -4.63 4.85
N PHE A 124 -10.91 -5.46 4.57
CA PHE A 124 -9.76 -5.59 5.45
C PHE A 124 -8.83 -4.36 5.43
N ARG A 125 -8.77 -3.66 4.28
CA ARG A 125 -7.99 -2.42 4.09
C ARG A 125 -8.72 -1.22 4.67
N ASP A 126 -10.02 -1.11 4.42
CA ASP A 126 -10.79 0.06 4.85
C ASP A 126 -10.92 0.15 6.38
N ARG A 127 -10.85 -0.99 7.09
CA ARG A 127 -10.97 -1.05 8.55
C ARG A 127 -9.66 -0.81 9.30
N ARG A 128 -8.53 -0.74 8.60
CA ARG A 128 -7.19 -0.64 9.23
C ARG A 128 -6.41 0.52 8.62
N ALA A 129 -5.51 1.11 9.41
CA ALA A 129 -4.52 2.02 8.86
C ALA A 129 -3.40 1.18 8.22
N TYR A 130 -2.97 1.54 7.02
CA TYR A 130 -1.84 0.93 6.35
C TYR A 130 -1.01 1.98 5.62
N LEU A 131 0.24 1.66 5.34
CA LEU A 131 1.19 2.56 4.70
C LEU A 131 2.04 1.78 3.71
N PHE A 132 2.32 2.40 2.57
CA PHE A 132 3.31 1.91 1.62
C PHE A 132 4.61 2.69 1.78
N ALA A 133 5.70 1.99 2.09
CA ALA A 133 7.01 2.59 2.28
C ALA A 133 7.58 3.09 0.94
N HIS A 134 7.81 4.40 0.85
CA HIS A 134 8.48 5.02 -0.31
C HIS A 134 9.97 5.17 -0.08
N ALA A 135 10.36 5.44 1.16
CA ALA A 135 11.74 5.44 1.62
C ALA A 135 11.79 4.80 3.01
N ALA A 136 12.87 4.09 3.29
CA ALA A 136 13.10 3.44 4.57
C ALA A 136 14.58 3.59 4.95
N ASP A 137 14.82 4.21 6.10
CA ASP A 137 16.16 4.44 6.63
C ASP A 137 16.29 3.74 7.98
N PHE A 138 17.35 2.95 8.16
CA PHE A 138 17.59 2.22 9.40
C PHE A 138 18.69 2.89 10.21
N VAL A 139 18.38 3.25 11.46
CA VAL A 139 19.34 3.80 12.42
C VAL A 139 19.63 2.73 13.47
N PRO A 140 20.81 2.08 13.46
CA PRO A 140 21.16 1.05 14.43
C PRO A 140 21.28 1.65 15.84
N ASN A 141 21.01 0.83 16.86
CA ASN A 141 21.20 1.24 18.25
C ASN A 141 22.66 1.10 18.68
N GLU A 142 23.10 1.89 19.66
CA GLU A 142 24.52 1.97 20.08
C GLU A 142 25.03 0.66 20.70
N GLU A 143 24.15 -0.12 21.34
CA GLU A 143 24.51 -1.35 22.05
C GLU A 143 24.49 -2.60 21.16
N ASN A 144 23.67 -2.62 20.10
CA ASN A 144 23.53 -3.77 19.21
C ASN A 144 23.20 -3.31 17.79
N ASN A 145 24.14 -3.53 16.86
CA ASN A 145 23.99 -3.11 15.46
C ASN A 145 22.85 -3.84 14.71
N LEU A 146 22.32 -4.94 15.27
CA LEU A 146 21.23 -5.73 14.66
C LEU A 146 19.83 -5.22 15.00
N VAL A 147 19.69 -4.36 16.02
CA VAL A 147 18.41 -3.81 16.45
C VAL A 147 18.51 -2.29 16.40
N GLY A 148 17.48 -1.63 15.89
CA GLY A 148 17.54 -0.19 15.66
C GLY A 148 16.17 0.42 15.43
N THR A 149 16.19 1.72 15.16
CA THR A 149 15.00 2.49 14.82
C THR A 149 14.87 2.56 13.30
N LEU A 150 13.79 1.97 12.77
CA LEU A 150 13.46 2.06 11.36
C LEU A 150 12.59 3.29 11.10
N LYS A 151 13.07 4.21 10.26
CA LYS A 151 12.34 5.39 9.81
C LYS A 151 11.67 5.06 8.48
N ILE A 152 10.36 4.92 8.48
CA ILE A 152 9.57 4.60 7.29
C ILE A 152 8.84 5.87 6.85
N SER A 153 9.10 6.29 5.62
CA SER A 153 8.41 7.44 5.00
C SER A 153 7.42 6.94 3.95
N GLY A 154 6.17 7.40 4.06
CA GLY A 154 5.11 7.05 3.12
C GLY A 154 3.80 7.75 3.41
N TYR A 155 2.77 7.36 2.68
CA TYR A 155 1.44 7.95 2.82
C TYR A 155 0.52 7.00 3.58
N VAL A 156 -0.11 7.50 4.64
CA VAL A 156 -1.13 6.77 5.40
C VAL A 156 -2.39 6.62 4.55
N ARG A 157 -2.94 5.41 4.52
CA ARG A 157 -4.17 5.04 3.81
C ARG A 157 -5.08 4.22 4.73
N GLY A 158 -6.37 4.18 4.41
CA GLY A 158 -7.39 3.52 5.23
C GLY A 158 -7.85 4.40 6.39
N GLN A 159 -7.63 3.94 7.63
CA GLN A 159 -7.98 4.68 8.85
C GLN A 159 -6.86 5.61 9.35
N THR A 160 -7.16 6.42 10.35
CA THR A 160 -6.17 7.27 11.04
C THR A 160 -5.16 6.42 11.79
N LEU A 161 -3.87 6.71 11.62
CA LEU A 161 -2.78 6.00 12.27
C LEU A 161 -2.53 6.56 13.68
N ASN A 162 -2.38 5.68 14.67
CA ASN A 162 -2.14 6.01 16.07
C ASN A 162 -0.79 5.43 16.51
N VAL A 163 0.06 6.22 17.18
CA VAL A 163 1.40 5.79 17.63
C VAL A 163 1.31 4.67 18.67
N ASN A 164 0.27 4.69 19.49
CA ASN A 164 0.17 3.76 20.62
C ASN A 164 -0.24 2.35 20.21
N ASN A 165 -0.74 2.17 18.99
CA ASN A 165 -1.12 0.85 18.46
C ASN A 165 0.13 0.14 17.90
N LEU A 166 0.08 -1.18 17.83
CA LEU A 166 1.12 -1.96 17.17
C LEU A 166 1.14 -1.75 15.64
N LEU A 167 2.34 -1.83 15.07
CA LEU A 167 2.59 -1.80 13.63
C LEU A 167 3.13 -3.15 13.17
N HIS A 168 2.42 -3.78 12.24
CA HIS A 168 2.85 -5.03 11.63
C HIS A 168 3.65 -4.76 10.35
N LEU A 169 4.90 -5.24 10.30
CA LEU A 169 5.70 -5.29 9.09
C LEU A 169 5.50 -6.66 8.42
N ILE A 170 4.95 -6.63 7.21
CA ILE A 170 4.69 -7.85 6.42
C ILE A 170 6.00 -8.62 6.25
N GLY A 171 6.00 -9.90 6.64
CA GLY A 171 7.17 -10.77 6.58
C GLY A 171 8.16 -10.65 7.74
N HIS A 172 7.99 -9.67 8.64
CA HIS A 172 8.91 -9.40 9.74
C HIS A 172 8.28 -9.42 11.14
N GLY A 173 6.95 -9.27 11.26
CA GLY A 173 6.22 -9.39 12.53
C GLY A 173 5.69 -8.06 13.07
N ASP A 174 5.35 -8.04 14.36
CA ASP A 174 4.73 -6.91 15.05
C ASP A 174 5.75 -6.08 15.82
N PHE A 175 5.64 -4.76 15.73
CA PHE A 175 6.56 -3.80 16.32
C PHE A 175 5.80 -2.62 16.96
N GLN A 176 6.40 -2.03 18.00
CA GLN A 176 5.90 -0.82 18.62
C GLN A 176 6.45 0.43 17.92
N MET A 177 5.57 1.41 17.70
CA MET A 177 5.98 2.71 17.16
C MET A 177 6.42 3.64 18.28
N LYS A 178 7.45 4.46 18.02
CA LYS A 178 7.95 5.46 18.97
C LYS A 178 7.39 6.86 18.72
N GLN A 179 7.29 7.25 17.45
CA GLN A 179 6.97 8.61 17.04
C GLN A 179 6.42 8.64 15.62
N ILE A 180 5.53 9.59 15.35
CA ILE A 180 5.06 9.93 14.00
C ILE A 180 5.40 11.39 13.73
N ASP A 181 6.07 11.59 12.61
CA ASP A 181 6.44 12.90 12.09
C ASP A 181 5.73 13.15 10.76
N ALA A 182 5.41 14.42 10.48
CA ALA A 182 4.87 14.85 9.21
C ALA A 182 5.88 15.75 8.49
N PRO A 183 6.80 15.17 7.70
CA PRO A 183 7.62 15.93 6.79
C PRO A 183 6.77 16.57 5.67
N MET A 184 7.34 17.55 4.99
CA MET A 184 6.75 18.12 3.79
C MET A 184 6.60 17.06 2.68
N ASP A 185 5.46 17.09 1.97
CA ASP A 185 5.19 16.20 0.84
C ASP A 185 6.22 16.48 -0.29
N PRO A 186 7.02 15.48 -0.72
CA PRO A 186 8.01 15.67 -1.79
C PRO A 186 7.39 15.97 -3.16
N PHE A 187 6.15 15.50 -3.41
CA PHE A 187 5.50 15.59 -4.71
C PHE A 187 4.03 16.05 -4.59
N PRO A 188 3.78 17.30 -4.13
CA PRO A 188 2.42 17.82 -3.98
C PRO A 188 1.77 18.04 -5.35
N LEU A 189 0.49 17.68 -5.49
CA LEU A 189 -0.25 17.83 -6.74
C LEU A 189 -0.32 19.27 -7.24
N ASN A 190 -0.54 20.20 -6.31
CA ASN A 190 -0.46 21.62 -6.57
C ASN A 190 0.69 22.14 -5.72
N PRO A 191 1.84 22.51 -6.32
CA PRO A 191 2.91 23.15 -5.56
C PRO A 191 2.32 24.45 -4.99
N ARG A 192 2.13 24.48 -3.67
CA ARG A 192 1.79 25.74 -3.01
C ARG A 192 3.02 26.62 -3.18
N VAL A 193 2.90 27.64 -4.02
CA VAL A 193 3.82 28.77 -3.97
C VAL A 193 3.63 29.37 -2.58
N ILE A 194 4.49 28.98 -1.64
CA ILE A 194 4.69 29.73 -0.42
C ILE A 194 5.25 31.06 -0.92
N LYS A 195 4.38 32.06 -1.12
CA LYS A 195 4.82 33.43 -1.30
C LYS A 195 5.45 33.82 0.02
N SER A 196 6.76 33.62 0.14
CA SER A 196 7.53 34.40 1.08
C SER A 196 7.27 35.86 0.72
N GLN A 197 6.67 36.61 1.64
CA GLN A 197 6.75 38.06 1.57
C GLN A 197 8.22 38.42 1.78
N LYS A 198 8.99 38.45 0.70
CA LYS A 198 10.23 39.22 0.65
C LYS A 198 10.47 39.70 -0.78
N ASP A 199 10.78 40.99 -0.85
CA ASP A 199 10.82 41.85 -2.02
C ASP A 199 11.69 41.37 -3.19
N SER A 200 11.27 41.86 -4.36
CA SER A 200 12.02 42.18 -5.58
C SER A 200 12.87 41.08 -6.26
N GLY A 201 12.31 40.57 -7.35
CA GLY A 201 12.89 40.73 -8.68
C GLY A 201 14.19 39.99 -9.00
N THR A 202 14.12 38.69 -9.24
CA THR A 202 14.86 38.04 -10.35
C THR A 202 14.17 36.72 -10.70
N ALA A 203 13.74 36.57 -11.95
CA ALA A 203 13.23 35.30 -12.46
C ALA A 203 14.43 34.39 -12.77
N MET A 204 14.52 33.24 -12.11
CA MET A 204 15.38 32.15 -12.55
C MET A 204 14.77 30.79 -12.19
N GLU A 205 14.99 29.83 -13.09
CA GLU A 205 14.42 28.49 -13.13
C GLU A 205 14.56 27.72 -11.82
N ILE A 206 13.45 27.11 -11.40
CA ILE A 206 13.42 26.16 -10.28
C ILE A 206 13.97 24.82 -10.80
N CYS A 207 15.25 24.58 -10.58
CA CYS A 207 15.85 23.25 -10.71
C CYS A 207 15.39 22.37 -9.52
N ALA A 208 14.98 21.14 -9.80
CA ALA A 208 14.47 20.16 -8.83
C ALA A 208 15.47 19.71 -7.74
N MET A 209 16.65 20.31 -7.67
CA MET A 209 17.70 19.98 -6.69
C MET A 209 17.57 20.77 -5.37
N ASP A 210 16.90 21.93 -5.37
CA ASP A 210 16.71 22.74 -4.14
C ASP A 210 15.66 22.18 -3.17
N ALA A 211 14.89 21.17 -3.57
CA ALA A 211 13.89 20.55 -2.71
C ALA A 211 14.52 19.68 -1.60
N VAL A 212 15.77 19.24 -1.75
CA VAL A 212 16.42 18.31 -0.81
C VAL A 212 17.01 19.07 0.39
N ALA A 213 17.52 20.28 0.20
CA ALA A 213 18.18 21.06 1.25
C ALA A 213 17.19 21.69 2.26
N HIS A 214 15.93 21.91 1.87
CA HIS A 214 14.89 22.45 2.77
C HIS A 214 14.12 21.36 3.56
N MET A 215 14.44 20.08 3.39
CA MET A 215 13.70 19.00 4.08
C MET A 215 14.01 18.86 5.57
N GLU A 216 15.17 19.34 6.05
CA GLU A 216 15.58 19.18 7.46
C GLU A 216 14.96 20.22 8.42
N GLU A 217 14.56 21.39 7.93
CA GLU A 217 14.15 22.50 8.81
C GLU A 217 12.66 22.50 9.20
N ASP A 218 11.80 21.70 8.53
CA ASP A 218 10.34 21.70 8.74
C ASP A 218 9.76 20.32 9.18
N LEU A 219 10.51 19.53 9.95
CA LEU A 219 9.99 18.27 10.51
C LEU A 219 9.02 18.53 11.67
N LYS A 220 7.73 18.53 11.37
CA LYS A 220 6.68 18.66 12.39
C LYS A 220 6.40 17.32 13.06
N VAL A 221 6.76 17.19 14.33
CA VAL A 221 6.35 16.05 15.17
C VAL A 221 4.84 16.10 15.37
N LEU A 222 4.12 15.05 14.96
CA LEU A 222 2.68 14.95 15.14
C LEU A 222 2.31 14.30 16.46
N MET A 223 2.94 13.16 16.77
CA MET A 223 2.61 12.35 17.94
C MET A 223 3.83 11.57 18.41
N LYS A 224 3.92 11.36 19.72
CA LYS A 224 4.90 10.47 20.36
C LYS A 224 4.14 9.39 21.15
N ALA A 225 4.73 8.22 21.27
CA ALA A 225 4.15 7.12 22.03
C ALA A 225 4.01 7.52 23.50
N ASP A 226 2.86 7.23 24.07
CA ASP A 226 2.57 7.39 25.49
C ASP A 226 2.71 6.01 26.16
N PRO A 227 3.70 5.80 27.05
CA PRO A 227 3.97 4.47 27.61
C PRO A 227 2.78 3.88 28.37
N ASP A 228 1.93 4.73 28.97
CA ASP A 228 0.77 4.27 29.76
C ASP A 228 -0.38 3.75 28.88
N ARG A 229 -0.40 4.16 27.60
CA ARG A 229 -1.44 3.80 26.62
C ARG A 229 -0.93 2.90 25.52
N GLN A 230 0.36 2.62 25.50
CA GLN A 230 1.01 1.88 24.43
C GLN A 230 0.65 0.40 24.53
N GLU A 231 0.18 -0.16 23.42
CA GLU A 231 -0.18 -1.56 23.32
C GLU A 231 1.07 -2.45 23.48
N SER A 232 0.96 -3.48 24.31
CA SER A 232 2.07 -4.40 24.59
C SER A 232 2.34 -5.35 23.41
N LEU A 233 3.61 -5.69 23.17
CA LEU A 233 4.00 -6.73 22.20
C LEU A 233 3.63 -8.16 22.61
N GLN A 234 3.06 -8.33 23.80
CA GLN A 234 2.69 -9.63 24.31
C GLN A 234 1.44 -10.15 23.57
N ALA A 235 1.64 -11.12 22.69
CA ALA A 235 0.56 -11.78 21.94
C ALA A 235 0.08 -13.08 22.61
N GLU A 236 0.93 -13.70 23.44
CA GLU A 236 0.65 -14.98 24.09
C GLU A 236 0.24 -14.76 25.55
N VAL A 237 -0.72 -15.57 26.01
CA VAL A 237 -1.08 -15.63 27.42
C VAL A 237 0.14 -16.18 28.17
N ILE A 238 0.67 -15.42 29.12
CA ILE A 238 1.66 -15.96 30.06
C ILE A 238 0.90 -16.98 30.90
N PRO A 239 1.25 -18.28 30.82
CA PRO A 239 0.61 -19.28 31.66
C PRO A 239 0.98 -18.94 33.11
N ASP A 240 -0.02 -18.70 33.94
CA ASP A 240 0.21 -18.59 35.37
C ASP A 240 0.50 -20.02 35.88
N PRO A 241 1.71 -20.27 36.44
CA PRO A 241 2.08 -21.60 36.92
C PRO A 241 1.14 -22.16 38.00
N MET A 242 0.36 -21.30 38.67
CA MET A 242 -0.55 -21.65 39.75
C MET A 242 -2.03 -21.65 39.34
N ASP A 243 -2.37 -21.26 38.10
CA ASP A 243 -3.75 -21.20 37.60
C ASP A 243 -4.26 -22.62 37.28
N GLY A 244 -4.74 -23.28 38.32
CA GLY A 244 -5.09 -24.71 38.34
C GLY A 244 -4.64 -25.44 39.61
N GLU A 245 -3.85 -24.79 40.48
CA GLU A 245 -3.61 -25.27 41.83
C GLU A 245 -4.78 -24.90 42.74
N GLN A 246 -5.14 -25.81 43.65
CA GLN A 246 -6.26 -25.63 44.57
C GLN A 246 -6.03 -24.41 45.46
N THR A 247 -6.73 -23.31 45.18
CA THR A 247 -6.71 -22.11 46.02
C THR A 247 -7.22 -22.47 47.41
N TRP A 248 -6.61 -21.88 48.45
CA TRP A 248 -7.18 -21.93 49.79
C TRP A 248 -8.64 -21.48 49.71
N PRO A 249 -9.59 -22.16 50.37
CA PRO A 249 -10.99 -21.79 50.31
C PRO A 249 -11.14 -20.30 50.65
N THR A 250 -11.91 -19.59 49.84
CA THR A 250 -12.17 -18.17 50.06
C THR A 250 -12.88 -17.96 51.40
N GLU A 251 -12.77 -16.77 52.00
CA GLU A 251 -13.44 -16.48 53.28
C GLU A 251 -14.96 -16.71 53.20
N GLU A 252 -15.56 -16.49 52.02
CA GLU A 252 -16.97 -16.79 51.76
C GLU A 252 -17.25 -18.30 51.83
N GLU A 253 -16.43 -19.14 51.20
CA GLU A 253 -16.54 -20.60 51.25
C GLU A 253 -16.28 -21.19 52.65
N LEU A 254 -15.36 -20.57 53.42
CA LEU A 254 -15.11 -20.95 54.82
C LEU A 254 -16.30 -20.60 55.73
N ASN A 255 -16.97 -19.47 55.48
CA ASN A 255 -18.15 -19.06 56.23
C ASN A 255 -19.36 -19.95 55.92
N GLU A 256 -19.52 -20.40 54.67
CA GLU A 256 -20.56 -21.37 54.30
C GLU A 256 -20.32 -22.74 54.96
N ALA A 257 -19.07 -23.17 55.09
CA ALA A 257 -18.71 -24.43 55.76
C ALA A 257 -18.89 -24.37 57.29
N ASN A 258 -18.67 -23.22 57.93
CA ASN A 258 -18.90 -23.01 59.37
C ASN A 258 -20.37 -22.70 59.71
N GLY A 259 -21.23 -22.50 58.70
CA GLY A 259 -22.63 -22.14 58.84
C GLY A 259 -23.62 -23.32 58.88
N GLN A 260 -23.15 -24.56 59.03
CA GLN A 260 -23.98 -25.78 59.18
C GLN A 260 -23.89 -26.40 60.57
#